data_AF-A0A7C5PM71-F1
#
_entry.id   AF-A0A7C5PM71-F1
#
_cell.length_a   1.000
_cell.length_b   1.000
_cell.length_c   1.000
_cell.angle_alpha   90.00
_cell.angle_beta   90.00
_cell.angle_gamma   90.00
#
_symmetry.space_group_name_H-M   'P 1'
#
loop_
_entity.id
_entity.type
_entity.pdbx_description
1 polymer ?
#
loop_
_entity_poly.entity_id
_entity_poly.type
_entity_poly.pdbx_seq_one_letter_code
_entity_poly.pdbx_strand_id
1 'polypeptide(L)'
;MTALPASAGEDDIVRRFRAMGWTSTDFSRKTIALDEIISGGVSKDQIPAIDRPVFARLSKVKDIAGREPVVSLKIANDARAYPLRVMIWHEIVNDTVGGVPVAVTYCPLCNSAIAFRRT
;
A
#
# COMPACT_ATOMS: atom_id res chain seq x y z
N MET A 1 42.11 11.32 6.23
CA MET A 1 41.58 10.13 6.94
C MET A 1 40.27 10.55 7.56
N THR A 2 39.18 10.50 6.78
CA THR A 2 37.86 10.94 7.23
C THR A 2 37.30 9.83 8.09
N ALA A 3 37.12 10.09 9.39
CA ALA A 3 36.54 9.12 10.31
C ALA A 3 35.18 8.67 9.77
N LEU A 4 34.96 7.35 9.71
CA LEU A 4 33.62 6.79 9.53
C LEU A 4 32.73 7.37 10.64
N PRO A 5 31.51 7.84 10.34
CA PRO A 5 30.61 8.31 11.38
C PRO A 5 30.42 7.19 12.41
N ALA A 6 30.44 7.57 13.70
CA ALA A 6 30.19 6.62 14.78
C ALA A 6 28.87 5.89 14.48
N SER A 7 28.89 4.55 14.59
CA SER A 7 27.67 3.75 14.48
C SER A 7 26.66 4.30 15.49
N ALA A 8 25.48 4.73 15.02
CA ALA A 8 24.40 5.12 15.90
C ALA A 8 24.13 3.97 16.89
N GLY A 9 23.95 4.30 18.17
CA GLY A 9 23.62 3.28 19.16
C GLY A 9 22.32 2.58 18.78
N GLU A 10 22.13 1.32 19.19
CA GLU A 10 20.91 0.55 18.87
C GLU A 10 19.63 1.31 19.28
N ASP A 11 19.68 2.05 20.39
CA ASP A 11 18.59 2.91 20.87
C ASP A 11 18.23 4.04 19.88
N ASP A 12 19.23 4.63 19.20
CA ASP A 12 19.01 5.66 18.18
C ASP A 12 18.33 5.06 16.95
N ILE A 13 18.74 3.85 16.55
CA ILE A 13 18.15 3.12 15.43
C ILE A 13 16.70 2.75 15.73
N VAL A 14 16.42 2.21 16.92
CA VAL A 14 15.06 1.91 17.37
C VAL A 14 14.21 3.18 17.40
N ARG A 15 14.73 4.30 17.93
CA ARG A 15 14.03 5.59 17.94
C ARG A 15 13.64 6.04 16.53
N ARG A 16 14.52 5.85 15.53
CA ARG A 16 14.22 6.13 14.12
C ARG A 16 13.01 5.32 13.64
N PHE A 17 12.96 4.01 13.91
CA PHE A 17 11.82 3.18 13.52
C PHE A 17 10.53 3.59 14.21
N ARG A 18 10.59 3.90 15.51
CA ARG A 18 9.42 4.40 16.26
C ARG A 18 8.87 5.68 15.63
N ALA A 19 9.75 6.62 15.25
CA ALA A 19 9.36 7.85 14.56
C ALA A 19 8.73 7.60 13.16
N MET A 20 9.08 6.49 12.50
CA MET A 20 8.45 6.04 11.25
C MET A 20 7.13 5.25 11.46
N GLY A 21 6.54 5.28 12.65
CA GLY A 21 5.24 4.67 12.93
C GLY A 21 5.28 3.22 13.42
N TRP A 22 6.46 2.62 13.59
CA TRP A 22 6.61 1.26 14.10
C TRP A 22 6.52 1.21 15.63
N THR A 23 5.47 1.77 16.24
CA THR A 23 5.36 2.00 17.70
C THR A 23 5.07 0.75 18.52
N SER A 24 4.49 -0.29 17.92
CA SER A 24 4.13 -1.54 18.62
C SER A 24 5.10 -2.70 18.36
N THR A 25 6.12 -2.51 17.52
CA THR A 25 7.10 -3.56 17.18
C THR A 25 8.00 -3.92 18.37
N ASP A 26 8.26 -5.20 18.59
CA ASP A 26 9.28 -5.67 19.55
C ASP A 26 10.63 -5.82 18.84
N PHE A 27 11.54 -4.85 19.03
CA PHE A 27 12.86 -4.82 18.38
C PHE A 27 13.90 -5.76 19.02
N SER A 28 13.54 -6.47 20.10
CA SER A 28 14.37 -7.58 20.62
C SER A 28 14.31 -8.79 19.68
N ARG A 29 13.20 -8.94 18.92
CA ARG A 29 12.97 -10.02 17.98
C ARG A 29 13.51 -9.64 16.59
N LYS A 30 14.78 -9.94 16.36
CA LYS A 30 15.48 -9.67 15.09
C LYS A 30 16.43 -10.80 14.72
N THR A 31 16.61 -11.04 13.43
CA THR A 31 17.59 -11.99 12.88
C THR A 31 18.73 -11.31 12.13
N ILE A 32 18.64 -9.99 11.95
CA ILE A 32 19.65 -9.12 11.30
C ILE A 32 19.88 -7.88 12.15
N ALA A 33 20.97 -7.16 11.92
CA ALA A 33 21.19 -5.88 12.55
C ALA A 33 20.23 -4.82 11.98
N LEU A 34 19.73 -3.90 12.82
CA LEU A 34 18.69 -2.94 12.42
C LEU A 34 19.22 -1.80 11.55
N ASP A 35 20.53 -1.57 11.55
CA ASP A 35 21.22 -0.59 10.69
C ASP A 35 21.36 -1.06 9.24
N GLU A 36 21.25 -2.37 8.97
CA GLU A 36 21.17 -2.92 7.61
C GLU A 36 19.86 -2.52 6.89
N ILE A 37 18.83 -2.13 7.64
CA ILE A 37 17.53 -1.76 7.08
C ILE A 37 17.54 -0.28 6.67
N ILE A 38 17.39 -0.05 5.37
CA ILE A 38 17.34 1.27 4.75
C ILE A 38 15.87 1.68 4.54
N SER A 39 15.53 2.93 4.87
CA SER A 39 14.18 3.47 4.64
C SER A 39 13.96 3.78 3.16
N GLY A 40 12.79 3.39 2.64
CA GLY A 40 12.32 3.77 1.31
C GLY A 40 11.66 5.15 1.23
N GLY A 41 11.65 5.93 2.33
CA GLY A 41 11.12 7.30 2.38
C GLY A 41 9.65 7.43 2.77
N VAL A 42 8.88 6.34 2.77
CA VAL A 42 7.48 6.30 3.21
C VAL A 42 7.41 5.64 4.59
N SER A 43 6.82 6.33 5.58
CA SER A 43 6.62 5.76 6.92
C SER A 43 5.52 4.70 6.92
N LYS A 44 5.45 3.90 7.98
CA LYS A 44 4.43 2.88 8.14
C LYS A 44 3.02 3.46 7.95
N ASP A 45 2.20 2.78 7.16
CA ASP A 45 0.78 3.09 6.91
C ASP A 45 0.50 4.49 6.30
N GLN A 46 1.51 5.17 5.73
CA GLN A 46 1.31 6.47 5.06
C GLN A 46 0.62 6.38 3.69
N ILE A 47 0.50 5.18 3.12
CA ILE A 47 -0.31 4.89 1.93
C ILE A 47 -1.47 4.01 2.40
N PRO A 48 -2.61 4.60 2.79
CA PRO A 48 -3.69 3.84 3.42
C PRO A 48 -4.45 3.03 2.38
N ALA A 49 -4.55 1.72 2.62
CA ALA A 49 -5.44 0.86 1.84
C ALA A 49 -6.91 1.27 2.01
N ILE A 50 -7.73 1.00 1.00
CA ILE A 50 -9.18 1.11 1.11
C ILE A 50 -9.74 -0.22 1.59
N ASP A 51 -10.16 -0.29 2.86
CA ASP A 51 -10.71 -1.52 3.45
C ASP A 51 -12.22 -1.68 3.27
N ARG A 52 -12.92 -0.58 3.00
CA ARG A 52 -14.38 -0.54 2.85
C ARG A 52 -14.73 0.27 1.60
N PRO A 53 -14.46 -0.26 0.40
CA PRO A 53 -14.72 0.47 -0.83
C PRO A 53 -16.22 0.70 -1.02
N VAL A 54 -16.57 1.91 -1.47
CA VAL A 54 -17.94 2.27 -1.85
C VAL A 54 -17.96 2.53 -3.34
N PHE A 55 -18.85 1.84 -4.06
CA PHE A 55 -18.95 1.95 -5.51
C PHE A 55 -20.17 2.78 -5.91
N ALA A 56 -19.98 3.63 -6.91
CA ALA A 56 -21.05 4.33 -7.60
C ALA A 56 -21.27 3.70 -8.98
N ARG A 57 -22.52 3.73 -9.47
CA ARG A 57 -22.79 3.42 -10.88
C ARG A 57 -22.19 4.53 -11.74
N LEU A 58 -21.57 4.16 -12.86
CA LEU A 58 -20.94 5.11 -13.78
C LEU A 58 -21.88 6.25 -14.20
N SER A 59 -23.17 5.95 -14.44
CA SER A 59 -24.21 6.94 -14.79
C SER A 59 -24.50 8.00 -13.72
N LYS A 60 -23.98 7.83 -12.49
CA LYS A 60 -24.13 8.77 -11.37
C LYS A 60 -22.84 9.56 -11.10
N VAL A 61 -21.74 9.24 -11.77
CA VAL A 61 -20.46 9.93 -11.61
C VAL A 61 -20.38 11.06 -12.63
N LYS A 62 -20.24 12.31 -12.15
CA LYS A 62 -20.20 13.51 -13.01
C LYS A 62 -18.79 13.96 -13.36
N ASP A 63 -17.80 13.54 -12.57
CA ASP A 63 -16.41 13.95 -12.68
C ASP A 63 -15.55 12.75 -13.10
N ILE A 64 -15.78 12.32 -14.34
CA ILE A 64 -15.00 11.26 -14.98
C ILE A 64 -14.78 11.64 -16.44
N ALA A 65 -13.54 11.58 -16.89
CA ALA A 65 -13.22 11.84 -18.29
C ALA A 65 -13.84 10.76 -19.18
N GLY A 66 -14.10 11.10 -20.46
CA GLY A 66 -14.62 10.13 -21.44
C GLY A 66 -13.70 8.91 -21.67
N ARG A 67 -12.42 9.00 -21.27
CA ARG A 67 -11.43 7.91 -21.31
C ARG A 67 -10.65 7.85 -20.00
N GLU A 68 -11.32 7.39 -18.94
CA GLU A 68 -10.69 7.16 -17.63
C GLU A 68 -9.98 5.79 -17.59
N PRO A 69 -8.69 5.71 -17.25
CA PRO A 69 -8.01 4.44 -17.05
C PRO A 69 -8.44 3.80 -15.73
N VAL A 70 -8.72 2.49 -15.77
CA VAL A 70 -9.18 1.73 -14.61
C VAL A 70 -8.47 0.38 -14.54
N VAL A 71 -8.26 -0.14 -13.33
CA VAL A 71 -8.07 -1.58 -13.12
C VAL A 71 -9.44 -2.24 -13.21
N SER A 72 -9.60 -3.23 -14.09
CA SER A 72 -10.84 -4.00 -14.19
C SER A 72 -10.70 -5.36 -13.52
N LEU A 73 -11.65 -5.74 -12.67
CA LEU A 73 -11.76 -7.09 -12.12
C LEU A 73 -13.17 -7.62 -12.31
N LYS A 74 -13.30 -8.82 -12.84
CA LYS A 74 -14.57 -9.53 -12.96
C LYS A 74 -14.44 -10.91 -12.37
N ILE A 75 -15.30 -11.24 -11.42
CA ILE A 75 -15.46 -12.58 -10.85
C ILE A 75 -16.93 -12.95 -10.95
N ALA A 76 -17.22 -14.06 -11.62
CA ALA A 76 -18.59 -14.47 -11.98
C ALA A 76 -19.35 -13.32 -12.69
N ASN A 77 -20.51 -12.92 -12.17
CA ASN A 77 -21.35 -11.85 -12.73
C ASN A 77 -21.07 -10.47 -12.11
N ASP A 78 -20.05 -10.37 -11.27
CA ASP A 78 -19.70 -9.12 -10.58
C ASP A 78 -18.45 -8.50 -11.21
N ALA A 79 -18.63 -7.35 -11.85
CA ALA A 79 -17.57 -6.58 -12.50
C ALA A 79 -17.35 -5.26 -11.76
N ARG A 80 -16.08 -4.95 -11.48
CA ARG A 80 -15.62 -3.75 -10.80
C ARG A 80 -14.59 -3.02 -11.66
N ALA A 81 -14.62 -1.70 -11.56
CA ALA A 81 -13.62 -0.80 -12.12
C ALA A 81 -13.06 0.05 -10.98
N TYR A 82 -11.73 0.02 -10.81
CA TYR A 82 -11.00 0.81 -9.82
C TYR A 82 -10.22 1.89 -10.57
N PRO A 83 -10.66 3.17 -10.54
CA PRO A 83 -10.00 4.24 -11.27
C PRO A 83 -8.54 4.41 -10.85
N LEU A 84 -7.62 4.57 -11.81
CA LEU A 84 -6.20 4.74 -11.48
C LEU A 84 -5.97 5.98 -10.62
N ARG A 85 -6.76 7.05 -10.81
CA ARG A 85 -6.70 8.25 -9.97
C ARG A 85 -7.00 7.98 -8.49
N VAL A 86 -7.69 6.89 -8.15
CA VAL A 86 -7.90 6.45 -6.76
C VAL A 86 -6.79 5.50 -6.36
N MET A 87 -6.46 4.53 -7.23
CA MET A 87 -5.43 3.53 -6.97
C MET A 87 -4.03 4.13 -6.79
N ILE A 88 -3.69 5.25 -7.42
CA ILE A 88 -2.40 5.94 -7.25
C ILE A 88 -2.21 6.43 -5.80
N TRP A 89 -3.28 6.83 -5.11
CA TRP A 89 -3.20 7.33 -3.74
C TRP A 89 -3.24 6.23 -2.68
N HIS A 90 -3.94 5.14 -2.98
CA HIS A 90 -4.25 4.12 -1.99
C HIS A 90 -3.49 2.81 -2.22
N GLU A 91 -3.06 2.56 -3.45
CA GLU A 91 -2.31 1.39 -3.95
C GLU A 91 -2.93 0.01 -3.71
N ILE A 92 -3.84 -0.13 -2.75
CA ILE A 92 -4.48 -1.37 -2.33
C ILE A 92 -5.96 -1.10 -2.02
N VAL A 93 -6.84 -1.94 -2.56
CA VAL A 93 -8.26 -2.01 -2.20
C VAL A 93 -8.59 -3.43 -1.74
N ASN A 94 -9.03 -3.57 -0.51
CA ASN A 94 -9.56 -4.82 0.03
C ASN A 94 -11.06 -4.87 -0.26
N ASP A 95 -11.45 -5.69 -1.23
CA ASP A 95 -12.82 -5.77 -1.74
C ASP A 95 -13.37 -7.21 -1.62
N THR A 96 -14.66 -7.38 -1.88
CA THR A 96 -15.31 -8.67 -2.11
C THR A 96 -16.04 -8.61 -3.45
N VAL A 97 -15.54 -9.35 -4.45
CA VAL A 97 -16.07 -9.34 -5.82
C VAL A 97 -16.63 -10.71 -6.14
N GLY A 98 -17.91 -10.79 -6.50
CA GLY A 98 -18.57 -12.05 -6.78
C GLY A 98 -18.55 -13.03 -5.59
N GLY A 99 -18.55 -12.51 -4.36
CA GLY A 99 -18.43 -13.28 -3.12
C GLY A 99 -17.01 -13.71 -2.74
N VAL A 100 -16.00 -13.35 -3.55
CA VAL A 100 -14.59 -13.70 -3.28
C VAL A 100 -13.86 -12.53 -2.64
N PRO A 101 -13.28 -12.70 -1.43
CA PRO A 101 -12.41 -11.70 -0.83
C PRO A 101 -11.14 -11.52 -1.68
N VAL A 102 -10.87 -10.28 -2.09
CA VAL A 102 -9.71 -9.94 -2.92
C VAL A 102 -8.93 -8.75 -2.38
N ALA A 103 -7.63 -8.71 -2.65
CA ALA A 103 -6.80 -7.51 -2.55
C ALA A 103 -6.42 -7.10 -3.97
N VAL A 104 -6.92 -5.96 -4.42
CA VAL A 104 -6.57 -5.37 -5.72
C VAL A 104 -5.45 -4.38 -5.47
N THR A 105 -4.30 -4.58 -6.10
CA THR A 105 -3.12 -3.74 -5.92
C THR A 105 -2.75 -3.02 -7.21
N TYR A 106 -2.13 -1.85 -7.06
CA TYR A 106 -1.59 -1.05 -8.15
C TYR A 106 -0.30 -0.38 -7.72
N CYS A 107 0.76 -0.57 -8.51
CA CYS A 107 2.01 0.14 -8.32
C CYS A 107 2.11 1.31 -9.32
N PRO A 108 2.10 2.57 -8.87
CA PRO A 108 2.20 3.73 -9.76
C PRO A 108 3.56 3.83 -10.46
N LEU A 109 4.62 3.30 -9.87
CA LEU A 109 5.97 3.32 -10.46
C LEU A 109 6.16 2.25 -11.55
N CYS A 110 5.48 1.11 -11.42
CA CYS A 110 5.56 0.01 -12.39
C CYS A 110 4.41 0.03 -13.40
N ASN A 111 3.40 0.90 -13.21
CA ASN A 111 2.18 0.94 -14.01
C ASN A 111 1.53 -0.45 -14.18
N SER A 112 1.44 -1.20 -13.07
CA SER A 112 1.02 -2.60 -13.07
C SER A 112 -0.01 -2.84 -11.97
N ALA A 113 -1.02 -3.66 -12.29
CA ALA A 113 -2.09 -4.05 -11.37
C ALA A 113 -2.15 -5.57 -11.21
N ILE A 114 -2.32 -6.04 -9.97
CA ILE A 114 -2.44 -7.46 -9.65
C ILE A 114 -3.58 -7.63 -8.65
N ALA A 115 -4.37 -8.70 -8.79
CA ALA A 115 -5.41 -9.03 -7.82
C ALA A 115 -5.09 -10.38 -7.16
N PHE A 116 -5.12 -10.41 -5.84
CA PHE A 116 -4.91 -11.61 -5.04
C PHE A 116 -6.22 -12.03 -4.37
N ARG A 117 -6.42 -13.34 -4.21
CA ARG A 117 -7.47 -13.86 -3.32
C ARG A 117 -6.98 -13.75 -1.87
N ARG A 118 -7.81 -13.23 -0.98
CA ARG A 118 -7.54 -13.21 0.47
C ARG A 118 -8.15 -14.47 1.08
N THR A 119 -7.35 -15.51 1.26
CA THR A 119 -7.73 -16.80 1.87
C THR A 119 -7.17 -16.94 3.26
#